data_AF-A0A970YVU0-F1
#
_entry.id   AF-A0A970YVU0-F1
#
_cell.length_a   1.000
_cell.length_b   1.000
_cell.length_c   1.000
_cell.angle_alpha   90.00
_cell.angle_beta   90.00
_cell.angle_gamma   90.00
#
_symmetry.space_group_name_H-M   'P 1'
#
loop_
_entity.id
_entity.type
_entity.pdbx_description
1 polymer ?
#
loop_
_entity_poly.entity_id
_entity_poly.type
_entity_poly.pdbx_seq_one_letter_code
_entity_poly.pdbx_strand_id
1 'polypeptide(L)' 'MKKDGTTVSKYEYDQNGNRTKYIANGDTTLAVYDDQDRLLSYGNYNYTYDKNGNLTSKYSVLDTTY' A
#
# COMPACT_ATOMS: atom_id res chain seq x y z
N MET A 1 -15.87 11.25 -19.20
CA MET A 1 -14.78 12.17 -19.57
C MET A 1 -13.60 11.31 -20.02
N LYS A 2 -13.36 11.24 -21.33
CA LYS A 2 -12.27 10.43 -21.92
C LYS A 2 -11.02 11.30 -21.96
N LYS A 3 -9.91 10.80 -21.42
CA LYS A 3 -8.59 11.43 -21.54
C LYS A 3 -7.71 10.49 -22.36
N ASP A 4 -7.35 10.94 -23.55
CA ASP A 4 -6.35 10.47 -24.53
C ASP A 4 -5.32 9.42 -24.08
N GLY A 5 -5.74 8.18 -23.79
CA GLY A 5 -4.84 7.03 -23.60
C GLY A 5 -3.77 7.19 -22.52
N THR A 6 -3.84 8.23 -21.69
CA THR A 6 -2.81 8.55 -20.71
C THR A 6 -3.26 7.98 -19.37
N THR A 7 -2.54 6.96 -18.89
CA THR A 7 -2.69 6.45 -17.52
C THR A 7 -2.51 7.61 -16.54
N VAL A 8 -3.61 8.06 -15.93
CA VAL A 8 -3.56 9.08 -14.87
C VAL A 8 -3.37 8.35 -13.54
N SER A 9 -2.17 8.48 -12.98
CA SER A 9 -1.90 8.07 -11.61
C SER A 9 -2.20 9.22 -10.64
N LYS A 10 -2.83 8.90 -9.50
CA LYS A 10 -3.03 9.83 -8.38
C LYS A 10 -2.45 9.23 -7.11
N TYR A 11 -1.95 10.11 -6.23
CA TYR A 11 -1.33 9.73 -4.97
C TYR A 11 -1.86 10.62 -3.86
N GLU A 12 -2.11 10.02 -2.69
CA GLU A 12 -2.38 10.75 -1.45
C GLU A 12 -1.34 10.32 -0.40
N TYR A 13 -1.01 11.25 0.50
CA TYR A 13 0.04 11.10 1.50
C TYR A 13 -0.48 11.49 2.88
N ASP A 14 0.07 10.88 3.92
CA ASP A 14 -0.13 11.33 5.30
C ASP A 14 0.77 12.54 5.65
N GLN A 15 0.73 12.99 6.91
CA GLN A 15 1.53 14.12 7.38
C GLN A 15 3.04 13.84 7.43
N ASN A 16 3.43 12.58 7.55
CA ASN A 16 4.84 12.16 7.55
C ASN A 16 5.38 12.01 6.12
N GLY A 17 4.52 12.10 5.10
CA GLY A 17 4.88 11.94 3.71
C GLY A 17 4.83 10.49 3.22
N ASN A 18 4.26 9.57 4.00
CA ASN A 18 4.01 8.22 3.54
C ASN A 18 2.85 8.19 2.57
N ARG A 19 2.96 7.40 1.49
CA ARG A 19 1.92 7.29 0.47
C ARG A 19 0.80 6.37 0.94
N THR A 20 -0.31 6.92 1.40
CA THR A 20 -1.47 6.17 1.91
C THR A 20 -2.41 5.67 0.82
N LYS A 21 -2.39 6.27 -0.36
CA LYS A 21 -3.26 5.88 -1.48
C LYS A 21 -2.60 6.06 -2.83
N TYR A 22 -2.84 5.11 -3.70
CA TYR A 22 -2.45 5.10 -5.10
C TYR A 22 -3.67 4.76 -5.95
N ILE A 23 -3.98 5.59 -6.94
CA ILE A 23 -5.03 5.31 -7.91
C ILE A 23 -4.40 5.26 -9.30
N ALA A 24 -4.60 4.18 -10.05
CA ALA A 24 -4.19 4.08 -11.45
C ALA A 24 -5.25 3.35 -12.27
N ASN A 25 -5.58 3.90 -13.45
CA ASN A 25 -6.60 3.33 -14.34
C ASN A 25 -7.97 3.08 -13.69
N GLY A 26 -8.28 3.79 -12.60
CA GLY A 26 -9.50 3.61 -11.81
C GLY A 26 -9.35 2.66 -10.62
N ASP A 27 -8.31 1.83 -10.59
CA ASP A 27 -8.01 0.94 -9.48
C ASP A 27 -7.34 1.70 -8.34
N THR A 28 -7.78 1.43 -7.12
CA THR A 28 -7.24 2.05 -5.90
C THR A 28 -6.48 1.02 -5.07
N THR A 29 -5.26 1.36 -4.68
CA THR A 29 -4.46 0.63 -3.70
C THR A 29 -4.25 1.52 -2.48
N LEU A 30 -4.54 0.98 -1.30
CA LEU A 30 -4.34 1.65 -0.02
C LEU A 30 -3.09 1.12 0.67
N ALA A 31 -2.49 1.96 1.50
CA ALA A 31 -1.35 1.62 2.34
C ALA A 31 -1.60 2.09 3.77
N VAL A 32 -1.13 1.30 4.73
CA VAL A 32 -1.13 1.64 6.16
C VAL A 32 0.30 1.55 6.67
N TYR A 33 0.66 2.49 7.53
CA TYR A 33 1.98 2.58 8.15
C TYR A 33 1.84 2.58 9.68
N ASP A 34 2.89 2.15 10.38
CA ASP A 34 3.01 2.35 11.82
C ASP A 34 3.71 3.66 12.18
N ASP A 35 3.82 3.95 13.48
CA ASP A 35 4.44 5.17 14.01
C ASP A 35 5.95 5.29 13.70
N GLN A 36 6.58 4.26 13.13
CA GLN A 36 7.97 4.25 12.69
C GLN A 36 8.10 4.37 11.16
N ASP A 37 7.02 4.77 10.47
CA ASP A 37 6.92 4.88 9.01
C ASP A 37 7.13 3.54 8.27
N ARG A 38 6.86 2.40 8.94
CA ARG A 38 6.96 1.08 8.30
C ARG A 38 5.62 0.66 7.72
N LEU A 39 5.65 0.14 6.49
CA LEU A 39 4.47 -0.30 5.76
C LEU A 39 3.85 -1.55 6.41
N LEU A 40 2.65 -1.44 6.98
CA LEU A 40 1.91 -2.56 7.57
C LEU A 40 1.04 -3.29 6.53
N SER A 41 0.46 -2.56 5.58
CA SER A 41 -0.33 -3.15 4.49
C SER A 41 -0.19 -2.37 3.19
N TYR A 42 -0.29 -3.07 2.07
CA TYR A 42 -0.35 -2.47 0.74
C TYR A 42 -1.21 -3.33 -0.19
N GLY A 43 -2.39 -2.82 -0.54
CA GLY A 43 -3.39 -3.59 -1.26
C GLY A 43 -3.74 -4.87 -0.50
N ASN A 44 -3.49 -6.03 -1.11
CA ASN A 44 -3.79 -7.33 -0.51
C ASN A 44 -2.64 -7.92 0.32
N TYR A 45 -1.51 -7.21 0.47
CA TYR A 45 -0.39 -7.71 1.26
C TYR A 45 -0.36 -7.09 2.65
N ASN A 46 -0.07 -7.92 3.65
CA ASN A 46 0.32 -7.48 4.99
C ASN A 46 1.79 -7.76 5.23
N TYR A 47 2.37 -6.96 6.12
CA TYR A 47 3.77 -6.97 6.47
C TYR A 47 3.91 -6.93 8.00
N THR A 48 4.85 -7.70 8.53
CA THR A 48 5.17 -7.71 9.96
C THR A 48 6.65 -7.50 10.16
N TYR A 49 7.01 -6.87 11.28
CA TYR A 49 8.39 -6.52 11.60
C TYR A 49 8.76 -7.00 12.99
N ASP A 50 10.03 -7.33 13.19
CA ASP A 50 10.57 -7.53 14.53
C ASP A 50 10.77 -6.18 15.25
N LYS A 51 11.15 -6.24 16.52
CA LYS A 51 11.43 -5.05 17.36
C LYS A 51 12.56 -4.16 16.83
N ASN A 52 13.44 -4.69 15.97
CA ASN A 52 14.55 -3.95 15.38
C ASN A 52 14.17 -3.32 14.04
N GLY A 53 12.94 -3.58 13.55
CA GLY A 53 12.46 -3.08 12.26
C GLY A 53 12.79 -3.97 11.07
N ASN A 54 13.29 -5.19 11.28
CA ASN A 54 13.49 -6.13 10.18
C ASN A 54 12.15 -6.75 9.77
N LEU A 55 11.88 -6.82 8.47
CA LEU A 55 10.69 -7.49 7.95
C LEU A 55 10.75 -9.00 8.27
N THR A 56 9.75 -9.50 8.98
CA THR A 56 9.65 -10.92 9.37
C THR A 56 8.68 -11.72 8.52
N SER A 57 7.65 -11.09 7.98
CA SER A 57 6.69 -11.76 7.08
C SER A 57 6.06 -10.80 6.10
N LYS A 58 5.78 -11.32 4.89
CA LYS A 58 4.92 -10.72 3.89
C LYS A 58 3.96 -11.80 3.40
N TYR A 59 2.66 -11.54 3.49
CA TYR A 59 1.64 -12.51 3.07
C TYR A 59 0.47 -11.80 2.40
N SER A 60 -0.15 -12.49 1.44
CA SER A 60 -1.37 -12.05 0.77
C SER A 60 -2.58 -12.42 1.63
N VAL A 61 -3.53 -11.51 1.80
CA VAL A 61 -4.82 -11.80 2.43
C VAL A 61 -5.75 -12.61 1.52
N LEU A 62 -5.41 -12.70 0.23
CA LEU A 62 -6.15 -13.50 -0.75
C LEU A 62 -5.60 -14.91 -0.88
N ASP A 63 -4.40 -15.17 -0.37
CA ASP A 63 -3.81 -16.51 -0.33
C ASP A 63 -4.33 -17.29 0.90
N THR A 64 -5.65 -17.21 1.16
CA THR A 64 -6.33 -18.23 1.96
C THR A 64 -6.46 -19.47 1.09
N THR A 65 -5.43 -20.32 1.12
CA THR A 65 -5.52 -21.70 0.63
C THR A 65 -6.63 -22.41 1.41
N TYR A 66 -7.68 -22.85 0.69
CA TYR A 66 -8.70 -23.79 1.17
C TYR A 66 -8.11 -25.17 1.40
#